data_AF-A0AAN8ZY81-F1
#
_entry.id   AF-A0AAN8ZY81-F1
#
_cell.length_a   1.000
_cell.length_b   1.000
_cell.length_c   1.000
_cell.angle_alpha   90.00
_cell.angle_beta   90.00
_cell.angle_gamma   90.00
#
_symmetry.space_group_name_H-M   'P 1'
#
loop_
_entity.id
_entity.type
_entity.pdbx_description
1 polymer ?
#
loop_
_entity_poly.entity_id
_entity_poly.type
_entity_poly.pdbx_seq_one_letter_code
_entity_poly.pdbx_strand_id
1 'polypeptide(L)'
;MRGFMTPRGLPDNPRTARYILKDYVNGKLLYCHAPPGILQSDYHMHALKKPKICRADVKPTPQQKAAQPYQVRPDALDMKFFNVPKVSHVHVKGINKGGPPLASVKRHGGGPDGTPRQKNFKKKEKLRRRYAYLDE
;
A
#
# COMPACT_ATOMS: atom_id res chain seq x y z
N MET A 1 1.66 4.55 20.85
CA MET A 1 1.24 3.77 22.04
C MET A 1 -0.22 3.37 21.86
N ARG A 2 -0.61 2.11 22.09
CA ARG A 2 -1.95 1.57 21.72
C ARG A 2 -3.10 2.02 22.64
N GLY A 3 -2.80 2.66 23.77
CA GLY A 3 -3.80 3.29 24.65
C GLY A 3 -4.65 2.28 25.46
N PHE A 4 -4.01 1.34 26.16
CA PHE A 4 -4.70 0.40 27.05
C PHE A 4 -4.99 1.02 28.42
N MET A 5 -5.91 1.98 28.46
CA MET A 5 -6.37 2.60 29.70
C MET A 5 -7.88 2.48 29.84
N THR A 6 -8.32 2.43 31.09
CA THR A 6 -9.71 2.53 31.49
C THR A 6 -10.17 4.00 31.43
N PRO A 7 -11.49 4.27 31.45
CA PRO A 7 -12.01 5.64 31.48
C PRO A 7 -11.51 6.48 32.67
N ARG A 8 -11.05 5.83 33.75
CA ARG A 8 -10.48 6.49 34.94
C ARG A 8 -8.98 6.78 34.82
N GLY A 9 -8.36 6.53 33.67
CA GLY A 9 -6.92 6.72 33.46
C GLY A 9 -6.04 5.62 34.07
N LEU A 10 -6.64 4.55 34.63
CA LEU A 10 -5.88 3.40 35.12
C LEU A 10 -5.53 2.45 33.98
N PRO A 11 -4.39 1.74 34.02
CA PRO A 11 -4.04 0.75 33.02
C PRO A 11 -5.05 -0.40 32.97
N ASP A 12 -5.49 -0.77 31.77
CA ASP A 12 -6.48 -1.84 31.55
C ASP A 12 -5.77 -3.20 31.39
N ASN A 13 -5.48 -3.84 32.53
CA ASN A 13 -4.84 -5.16 32.60
C ASN A 13 -5.63 -6.26 31.88
N PRO A 14 -6.94 -6.47 32.10
CA PRO A 14 -7.65 -7.58 31.48
C PRO A 14 -7.73 -7.44 29.96
N ARG A 15 -7.89 -6.22 29.43
CA ARG A 15 -7.84 -5.98 27.98
C ARG A 15 -6.46 -6.25 27.41
N THR A 16 -5.42 -5.75 28.06
CA THR A 16 -4.03 -5.93 27.61
C THR A 16 -3.65 -7.41 27.58
N ALA A 17 -3.97 -8.16 28.65
CA ALA A 17 -3.70 -9.59 28.73
C ALA A 17 -4.34 -10.37 27.58
N ARG A 18 -5.62 -10.12 27.27
CA ARG A 18 -6.30 -10.78 26.14
C ARG A 18 -5.60 -10.52 24.80
N TYR A 19 -5.09 -9.32 24.56
CA TYR A 19 -4.35 -9.02 23.33
C TYR A 19 -3.01 -9.72 23.29
N ILE A 20 -2.27 -9.78 24.40
CA ILE A 20 -1.01 -10.51 24.49
C ILE A 20 -1.24 -12.00 24.15
N LEU A 21 -2.24 -12.62 24.78
CA LEU A 21 -2.57 -14.04 24.52
C LEU A 21 -3.01 -14.25 23.07
N LYS A 22 -3.82 -13.34 22.53
CA LYS A 22 -4.23 -13.39 21.12
C LYS A 22 -3.03 -13.27 20.19
N ASP A 23 -2.09 -12.39 20.47
CA ASP A 23 -0.92 -12.17 19.63
C ASP A 23 0.08 -13.33 19.75
N TYR A 24 0.14 -14.01 20.91
CA TYR A 24 0.85 -15.29 21.10
C TYR A 24 0.26 -16.39 20.23
N VAL A 25 -1.06 -16.65 20.33
CA VAL A 25 -1.73 -17.71 19.55
C VAL A 25 -1.66 -17.45 18.04
N ASN A 26 -1.71 -16.20 17.62
CA ASN A 26 -1.58 -15.83 16.21
C ASN A 26 -0.12 -15.77 15.71
N GLY A 27 0.88 -16.09 16.55
CA GLY A 27 2.29 -16.08 16.16
C GLY A 27 2.86 -14.70 15.84
N LYS A 28 2.26 -13.62 16.36
CA LYS A 28 2.80 -12.25 16.22
C LYS A 28 3.92 -11.98 17.21
N LEU A 29 3.91 -12.68 18.33
CA LEU A 29 5.00 -12.67 19.30
C LEU A 29 6.02 -13.75 18.91
N LEU A 30 7.29 -13.38 18.87
CA LEU A 30 8.39 -14.30 18.62
C LEU A 30 8.74 -15.07 19.91
N TYR A 31 7.83 -15.96 20.30
CA TYR A 31 7.96 -16.78 21.50
C TYR A 31 7.24 -18.10 21.28
N CYS A 32 7.91 -19.21 21.62
CA CYS A 32 7.38 -20.57 21.50
C CYS A 32 7.94 -21.42 22.65
N HIS A 33 7.15 -22.31 23.23
CA HIS A 33 7.67 -23.23 24.25
C HIS A 33 8.64 -24.24 23.62
N ALA A 34 9.79 -24.48 24.25
CA ALA A 34 10.72 -25.51 23.80
C ALA A 34 10.06 -26.89 23.87
N PRO A 35 10.34 -27.79 22.91
CA PRO A 35 9.88 -29.16 22.99
C PRO A 35 10.52 -29.86 24.21
N PRO A 36 9.90 -30.94 24.72
CA PRO A 36 10.46 -31.69 25.83
C PRO A 36 11.87 -32.21 25.48
N GLY A 37 12.81 -32.10 26.42
CA GLY A 37 14.20 -32.52 26.23
C GLY A 37 15.17 -31.42 25.77
N ILE A 38 14.68 -30.21 25.47
CA ILE A 38 15.52 -29.06 25.13
C ILE A 38 15.34 -27.97 26.19
N LEU A 39 16.44 -27.35 26.62
CA LEU A 39 16.38 -26.21 27.52
C LEU A 39 15.78 -24.99 26.81
N GLN A 40 14.90 -24.29 27.53
CA GLN A 40 14.21 -23.10 27.01
C GLN A 40 15.20 -22.03 26.53
N SER A 41 16.31 -21.83 27.24
CA SER A 41 17.37 -20.87 26.89
C SER A 41 17.93 -21.11 25.51
N ASP A 42 18.20 -22.37 25.19
CA ASP A 42 18.89 -22.78 23.99
C ASP A 42 17.95 -22.70 22.78
N TYR A 43 16.68 -23.05 22.99
CA TYR A 43 15.64 -22.93 21.97
C TYR A 43 15.31 -21.47 21.62
N HIS A 44 15.39 -20.55 22.58
CA HIS A 44 15.12 -19.13 22.37
C HIS A 44 16.28 -18.36 21.73
N MET A 45 17.44 -18.99 21.53
CA MET A 45 18.53 -18.39 20.76
C MET A 45 18.20 -18.38 19.26
N HIS A 46 17.53 -17.33 18.81
CA HIS A 46 17.32 -17.07 17.39
C HIS A 46 18.19 -15.90 16.93
N ALA A 47 18.94 -16.12 15.84
CA ALA A 47 19.62 -15.02 15.17
C ALA A 47 18.57 -14.07 14.59
N LEU A 48 18.41 -12.88 15.17
CA LEU A 48 17.60 -11.83 14.59
C LEU A 48 18.18 -11.50 13.21
N LYS A 49 17.56 -12.03 12.15
CA LYS A 49 17.82 -11.55 10.81
C LYS A 49 17.42 -10.09 10.82
N LYS A 50 18.41 -9.20 10.81
CA LYS A 50 18.17 -7.78 10.55
C LYS A 50 17.33 -7.76 9.28
N PRO A 51 16.09 -7.22 9.30
CA PRO A 51 15.35 -7.11 8.07
C PRO A 51 16.28 -6.40 7.11
N LYS A 52 16.52 -6.99 5.92
CA LYS A 52 17.12 -6.24 4.84
C LYS A 52 16.15 -5.10 4.62
N ILE A 53 16.45 -3.93 5.17
CA ILE A 53 15.79 -2.70 4.76
C ILE A 53 16.29 -2.55 3.33
N CYS A 54 15.60 -3.22 2.40
CA CYS A 54 15.71 -2.93 1.00
C CYS A 54 15.17 -1.51 0.89
N ARG A 55 16.07 -0.52 1.04
CA ARG A 55 15.79 0.88 0.72
C ARG A 55 15.19 1.03 -0.69
N ALA A 56 15.35 0.00 -1.53
CA ALA A 56 14.75 -0.15 -2.84
C ALA A 56 13.21 -0.08 -2.87
N ASP A 57 12.48 -0.50 -1.82
CA ASP A 57 11.01 -0.52 -1.85
C ASP A 57 10.34 0.65 -1.13
N VAL A 58 11.13 1.59 -0.59
CA VAL A 58 10.59 2.87 -0.13
C VAL A 58 10.25 3.70 -1.37
N LYS A 59 9.07 3.44 -1.94
CA LYS A 59 8.53 4.27 -3.02
C LYS A 59 8.56 5.72 -2.53
N PRO A 60 9.22 6.65 -3.24
CA PRO A 60 9.31 8.02 -2.78
C PRO A 60 7.90 8.57 -2.62
N THR A 61 7.70 9.33 -1.55
CA THR A 61 6.40 9.96 -1.28
C THR A 61 6.01 10.85 -2.46
N PRO A 62 4.70 11.07 -2.71
CA PRO A 62 4.25 11.91 -3.81
C PRO A 62 4.88 13.31 -3.81
N GLN A 63 5.12 13.88 -2.62
CA GLN A 63 5.81 15.15 -2.44
C GLN A 63 7.29 15.08 -2.87
N GLN A 64 8.01 14.02 -2.48
CA GLN A 64 9.39 13.79 -2.92
C GLN A 64 9.50 13.56 -4.43
N LYS A 65 8.50 12.93 -5.06
CA LYS A 65 8.46 12.78 -6.53
C LYS A 65 8.19 14.09 -7.25
N ALA A 66 7.31 14.95 -6.72
CA ALA A 66 6.98 16.24 -7.30
C ALA A 66 8.12 17.27 -7.16
N ALA A 67 8.92 17.16 -6.09
CA ALA A 67 10.08 18.01 -5.86
C ALA A 67 11.32 17.62 -6.68
N GLN A 68 11.32 16.48 -7.38
CA GLN A 68 12.44 16.12 -8.24
C GLN A 68 12.52 17.08 -9.43
N PRO A 69 13.70 17.67 -9.71
CA PRO A 69 13.87 18.51 -10.87
C PRO A 69 13.55 17.70 -12.13
N TYR A 70 12.70 18.24 -12.99
CA TYR A 70 12.38 17.63 -14.28
C TYR A 70 13.61 17.69 -15.19
N GLN A 71 14.44 16.66 -15.11
CA GLN A 71 15.55 16.49 -16.04
C GLN A 71 15.12 15.53 -17.12
N VAL A 72 14.90 16.07 -18.33
CA VAL A 72 14.74 15.28 -19.55
C VAL A 72 16.10 14.65 -19.86
N ARG A 73 16.40 13.54 -19.18
CA ARG A 73 17.58 12.74 -19.50
C ARG A 73 17.25 11.93 -20.75
N PRO A 74 17.87 12.21 -21.91
CA PRO A 74 17.54 11.52 -23.17
C PRO A 74 17.64 10.01 -22.98
N ASP A 75 18.68 9.52 -22.30
CA ASP A 75 18.87 8.09 -22.01
C ASP A 75 17.73 7.47 -21.20
N ALA A 76 17.16 8.21 -20.25
CA ALA A 76 16.04 7.71 -19.43
C ALA A 76 14.72 7.70 -20.22
N LEU A 77 14.59 8.53 -21.26
CA LEU A 77 13.49 8.45 -22.23
C LEU A 77 13.72 7.30 -23.21
N ASP A 78 14.95 7.17 -23.70
CA ASP A 78 15.40 6.16 -24.65
C ASP A 78 15.17 4.75 -24.11
N MET A 79 15.59 4.49 -22.87
CA MET A 79 15.34 3.22 -22.20
C MET A 79 13.84 2.92 -22.07
N LYS A 80 12.98 3.90 -21.80
CA LYS A 80 11.53 3.66 -21.67
C LYS A 80 10.87 3.42 -23.02
N PHE A 81 11.38 4.06 -24.07
CA PHE A 81 10.84 3.97 -25.42
C PHE A 81 11.30 2.70 -26.13
N PHE A 82 12.59 2.38 -26.06
CA PHE A 82 13.21 1.26 -26.78
C PHE A 82 13.24 -0.07 -26.00
N ASN A 83 13.06 -0.07 -24.66
CA ASN A 83 12.91 -1.32 -23.90
C ASN A 83 11.46 -1.85 -23.87
N VAL A 84 10.52 -1.21 -24.55
CA VAL A 84 9.23 -1.84 -24.83
C VAL A 84 9.54 -3.07 -25.69
N PRO A 85 9.11 -4.29 -25.33
CA PRO A 85 9.33 -5.47 -26.16
C PRO A 85 8.81 -5.15 -27.55
N LYS A 86 9.69 -5.26 -28.57
CA LYS A 86 9.40 -4.94 -29.97
C LYS A 86 8.15 -5.70 -30.40
N VAL A 87 6.98 -5.10 -30.24
CA VAL A 87 5.75 -5.58 -30.85
C VAL A 87 5.98 -5.37 -32.34
N SER A 88 6.10 -6.49 -33.04
CA SER A 88 6.36 -6.57 -34.47
C SER A 88 5.26 -5.87 -35.27
N HIS A 89 5.38 -4.55 -35.43
CA HIS A 89 4.72 -3.82 -36.51
C HIS A 89 5.74 -2.89 -37.16
N VAL A 90 6.67 -3.58 -37.81
CA VAL A 90 7.66 -3.06 -38.73
C VAL A 90 6.92 -2.62 -39.99
N HIS A 91 6.82 -1.29 -40.17
CA HIS A 91 6.30 -0.53 -41.32
C HIS A 91 4.77 -0.45 -41.53
N VAL A 92 4.18 0.68 -41.12
CA VAL A 92 3.02 1.27 -41.81
C VAL A 92 3.36 2.74 -42.08
N LYS A 93 3.48 3.10 -43.36
CA LYS A 93 3.56 4.50 -43.80
C LYS A 93 2.15 5.05 -43.79
N GLY A 94 1.76 5.71 -42.69
CA GLY A 94 0.45 6.34 -42.55
C GLY A 94 0.16 6.74 -41.10
N ILE A 95 0.07 8.04 -40.86
CA ILE A 95 -0.41 8.77 -39.65
C ILE A 95 -0.45 7.93 -38.35
N ASN A 96 0.65 7.99 -37.59
CA ASN A 96 0.64 7.56 -36.20
C ASN A 96 -0.07 8.64 -35.37
N LYS A 97 -1.30 8.37 -34.92
CA LYS A 97 -1.81 9.07 -33.72
C LYS A 97 -0.99 8.58 -32.54
N GLY A 98 0.07 9.31 -32.21
CA GLY A 98 0.91 9.08 -31.04
C GLY A 98 0.06 9.17 -29.78
N GLY A 99 -0.29 8.01 -29.23
CA GLY A 99 -0.97 7.85 -27.96
C GLY A 99 -0.86 6.38 -27.55
N PRO A 100 -0.76 6.08 -26.24
CA PRO A 100 -0.64 4.71 -25.76
C PRO A 100 -1.84 3.85 -26.23
N PRO A 101 -1.64 2.56 -26.52
CA PRO A 101 -2.69 1.71 -27.05
C PRO A 101 -3.81 1.56 -26.01
N LEU A 102 -4.99 2.01 -26.40
CA LEU A 102 -6.26 1.60 -25.83
C LEU A 102 -6.37 0.08 -26.05
N ALA A 103 -6.05 -0.72 -25.03
CA ALA A 103 -6.16 -2.17 -25.11
C ALA A 103 -7.64 -2.56 -25.26
N SER A 104 -7.91 -3.10 -26.45
CA SER A 104 -9.12 -3.71 -26.94
C SER A 104 -9.58 -4.91 -26.10
N VAL A 105 -10.84 -4.85 -25.66
CA VAL A 105 -11.88 -5.89 -25.79
C VAL A 105 -11.40 -7.36 -25.78
N LYS A 106 -11.66 -8.07 -24.67
CA LYS A 106 -11.93 -9.51 -24.67
C LYS A 106 -13.45 -9.71 -24.66
N ARG A 107 -13.99 -10.35 -25.71
CA ARG A 107 -15.37 -10.87 -25.75
C ARG A 107 -15.36 -12.36 -25.40
N HIS A 108 -15.92 -12.72 -24.25
CA HIS A 108 -16.55 -14.03 -24.03
C HIS A 108 -17.80 -13.83 -23.16
N GLY A 109 -18.89 -14.49 -23.54
CA GLY A 109 -20.26 -14.13 -23.17
C GLY A 109 -20.72 -14.51 -21.76
N GLY A 110 -21.87 -13.92 -21.39
CA GLY A 110 -22.77 -14.39 -20.33
C GLY A 110 -23.01 -13.41 -19.17
N GLY A 111 -24.19 -12.77 -19.16
CA GLY A 111 -24.84 -12.29 -17.92
C GLY A 111 -24.69 -10.79 -17.58
N PRO A 112 -25.77 -10.10 -17.20
CA PRO A 112 -25.78 -8.65 -16.98
C PRO A 112 -25.30 -8.34 -15.57
N ASP A 113 -24.36 -7.42 -15.39
CA ASP A 113 -24.23 -6.69 -14.12
C ASP A 113 -23.41 -5.42 -14.35
N GLY A 114 -24.13 -4.30 -14.47
CA GLY A 114 -23.56 -2.97 -14.55
C GLY A 114 -22.79 -2.67 -13.27
N THR A 115 -21.46 -2.67 -13.34
CA THR A 115 -20.67 -2.15 -12.24
C THR A 115 -20.87 -0.63 -12.16
N PRO A 116 -21.32 -0.10 -11.01
CA PRO A 116 -21.73 1.29 -10.92
C PRO A 116 -20.48 2.17 -10.98
N ARG A 117 -20.52 3.19 -11.84
CA ARG A 117 -19.55 4.29 -11.83
C ARG A 117 -19.33 4.74 -10.39
N GLN A 118 -18.09 4.65 -9.93
CA GLN A 118 -17.66 5.00 -8.58
C GLN A 118 -18.03 6.47 -8.31
N LYS A 119 -19.13 6.71 -7.59
CA LYS A 119 -19.57 8.06 -7.22
C LYS A 119 -18.70 8.54 -6.06
N ASN A 120 -17.97 9.64 -6.27
CA ASN A 120 -17.13 10.29 -5.27
C ASN A 120 -17.97 10.95 -4.17
N PHE A 121 -18.41 10.16 -3.19
CA PHE A 121 -19.23 10.60 -2.05
C PHE A 121 -18.44 11.20 -0.87
N LYS A 122 -17.39 11.98 -1.12
CA LYS A 122 -16.66 12.66 -0.03
C LYS A 122 -16.21 14.09 -0.37
N LYS A 123 -17.10 14.88 -0.97
CA LYS A 123 -16.92 16.34 -0.96
C LYS A 123 -17.30 16.82 0.44
N LYS A 124 -16.31 17.02 1.32
CA LYS A 124 -16.52 17.67 2.61
C LYS A 124 -17.03 19.09 2.36
N GLU A 125 -18.20 19.40 2.90
CA GLU A 125 -18.78 20.73 2.86
C GLU A 125 -17.88 21.71 3.63
N LYS A 126 -17.69 22.91 3.08
CA LYS A 126 -16.84 23.93 3.72
C LYS A 126 -17.52 24.39 5.01
N LEU A 127 -16.77 24.47 6.12
CA LEU A 127 -17.30 24.89 7.43
C LEU A 127 -18.04 26.23 7.37
N ARG A 128 -17.54 27.19 6.58
CA ARG A 128 -18.20 28.48 6.33
C ARG A 128 -19.62 28.39 5.76
N ARG A 129 -19.96 27.28 5.07
CA ARG A 129 -21.33 27.06 4.57
C ARG A 129 -22.23 26.48 5.65
N ARG A 130 -21.70 25.62 6.53
CA ARG A 130 -22.45 25.06 7.66
C ARG A 130 -22.81 26.09 8.72
N TYR A 131 -21.94 27.06 8.97
CA TYR A 131 -22.13 28.05 10.04
C TYR A 131 -22.59 29.42 9.54
N ALA A 132 -23.06 29.52 8.29
CA ALA A 132 -23.50 30.79 7.70
C ALA A 132 -24.65 31.46 8.49
N TYR A 133 -25.50 30.68 9.16
CA TYR A 133 -26.61 31.19 9.98
C TYR A 133 -26.20 31.91 11.27
N LEU A 134 -24.92 31.80 11.67
CA LEU A 134 -24.39 32.49 12.84
C LEU A 134 -23.85 33.90 12.52
N ASP A 135 -23.68 34.21 11.23
CA ASP A 135 -23.18 35.50 10.73
C ASP A 135 -24.33 36.40 10.20
N GLU A 136 -25.59 36.05 10.48
CA GLU A 136 -26.81 36.87 10.25
C GLU A 136 -27.22 37.67 11.52
#